data_AF-A0A7J4NW98-F1
#
_entry.id   AF-A0A7J4NW98-F1
#
_cell.length_a   1.000
_cell.length_b   1.000
_cell.length_c   1.000
_cell.angle_alpha   90.00
_cell.angle_beta   90.00
_cell.angle_gamma   90.00
#
_symmetry.space_group_name_H-M   'P 1'
#
loop_
_entity.id
_entity.type
_entity.pdbx_description
1 polymer ?
#
loop_
_entity_poly.entity_id
_entity_poly.type
_entity_poly.pdbx_seq_one_letter_code
_entity_poly.pdbx_strand_id
1 'polypeptide(L)'
;MPVGLLYLALINKGIITKEDMSSLGEKLENNELDHSIIEDFFSGFMDNLVEYDMFDMLDMGKQFEIEESYEAAEQVYKDIIDKFPEDFEPNFDLARLYLNLGKKKDSQTQFKIALEKAKEMEEDEDIIEMISLEMKKTK
;
A
#
# COMPACT_ATOMS: atom_id res chain seq x y z
N MET A 1 -7.97 -1.36 -8.20
CA MET A 1 -8.09 -0.33 -7.16
C MET A 1 -7.76 -1.01 -5.84
N PRO A 2 -6.76 -0.53 -5.10
CA PRO A 2 -6.68 -0.88 -3.70
C PRO A 2 -7.91 -0.39 -2.98
N VAL A 3 -8.69 -1.34 -2.51
CA VAL A 3 -9.91 -1.06 -1.77
C VAL A 3 -9.61 -0.13 -0.57
N GLY A 4 -8.39 -0.20 -0.02
CA GLY A 4 -7.86 0.65 1.06
C GLY A 4 -7.91 2.17 0.83
N LEU A 5 -7.47 2.67 -0.33
CA LEU A 5 -7.44 4.12 -0.60
C LEU A 5 -8.85 4.70 -0.76
N LEU A 6 -9.75 3.93 -1.37
CA LEU A 6 -11.17 4.27 -1.46
C LEU A 6 -11.79 4.39 -0.05
N TYR A 7 -11.52 3.43 0.83
CA TYR A 7 -12.06 3.45 2.19
C TYR A 7 -11.60 4.67 2.97
N LEU A 8 -10.32 5.04 2.86
CA LEU A 8 -9.80 6.17 3.62
C LEU A 8 -10.37 7.52 3.14
N ALA A 9 -10.56 7.65 1.82
CA ALA A 9 -11.18 8.81 1.22
C ALA A 9 -12.64 9.00 1.67
N LEU A 10 -13.39 7.89 1.80
CA LEU A 10 -14.78 7.91 2.27
C LEU A 10 -14.89 8.22 3.77
N ILE A 11 -13.96 7.71 4.60
CA ILE A 11 -13.92 7.99 6.04
C ILE A 11 -13.56 9.46 6.32
N ASN A 12 -12.55 10.00 5.65
CA ASN A 12 -12.12 11.39 5.86
C ASN A 12 -13.18 12.42 5.46
N LYS A 13 -14.09 12.07 4.55
CA LYS A 13 -15.24 12.90 4.18
C LYS A 13 -16.48 12.66 5.04
N GLY A 14 -16.42 11.76 6.02
CA GLY A 14 -17.53 11.41 6.91
C GLY A 14 -18.67 10.67 6.20
N ILE A 15 -18.40 10.08 5.03
CA ILE A 15 -19.39 9.34 4.23
C ILE A 15 -19.64 7.96 4.84
N ILE A 16 -18.58 7.33 5.36
CA ILE A 16 -18.65 6.08 6.13
C ILE A 16 -17.80 6.21 7.40
N THR A 17 -18.11 5.43 8.43
CA THR A 17 -17.30 5.35 9.64
C THR A 17 -16.32 4.17 9.59
N LYS A 18 -15.35 4.12 10.51
CA LYS A 18 -14.49 2.94 10.68
C LYS A 18 -15.27 1.68 11.09
N GLU A 19 -16.44 1.82 11.71
CA GLU A 19 -17.32 0.68 12.03
C GLU A 19 -18.07 0.17 10.80
N ASP A 20 -18.37 1.06 9.85
CA ASP A 20 -19.01 0.70 8.57
C ASP A 20 -18.08 -0.12 7.67
N MET A 21 -16.74 -0.07 7.86
CA MET A 21 -15.78 -0.90 7.10
C MET A 21 -16.11 -2.39 7.19
N SER A 22 -16.47 -2.88 8.37
CA SER A 22 -16.69 -4.31 8.61
C SER A 22 -17.99 -4.83 7.98
N SER A 23 -18.92 -3.93 7.65
CA SER A 23 -20.23 -4.25 7.05
C SER A 23 -20.39 -3.69 5.64
N LEU A 24 -19.40 -2.98 5.07
CA LEU A 24 -19.58 -2.27 3.81
C LEU A 24 -19.84 -3.22 2.62
N GLY A 25 -19.18 -4.38 2.59
CA GLY A 25 -19.46 -5.42 1.60
C GLY A 25 -20.92 -5.89 1.66
N GLU A 26 -21.43 -6.10 2.88
CA GLU A 26 -22.83 -6.48 3.13
C GLU A 26 -23.81 -5.35 2.77
N LYS A 27 -23.47 -4.08 3.07
CA LYS A 27 -24.29 -2.91 2.72
C LYS A 27 -24.36 -2.64 1.21
N LEU A 28 -23.27 -2.90 0.49
CA LEU A 28 -23.23 -2.84 -0.98
C LEU A 28 -24.05 -3.98 -1.60
N GLU A 29 -23.93 -5.20 -1.08
CA GLU A 29 -24.73 -6.35 -1.52
C GLU A 29 -26.23 -6.17 -1.22
N ASN A 30 -26.55 -5.52 -0.10
CA ASN A 30 -27.93 -5.24 0.32
C ASN A 30 -28.52 -3.95 -0.28
N ASN A 31 -27.79 -3.28 -1.17
CA ASN A 31 -28.25 -2.08 -1.88
C ASN A 31 -28.59 -0.89 -0.95
N GLU A 32 -27.94 -0.83 0.22
CA GLU A 32 -28.17 0.18 1.25
C GLU A 32 -27.37 1.47 1.00
N LEU A 33 -26.45 1.44 0.02
CA LEU A 33 -25.71 2.59 -0.48
C LEU A 33 -26.21 2.94 -1.87
N ASP A 34 -26.51 4.21 -2.11
CA ASP A 34 -26.93 4.67 -3.42
C ASP A 34 -25.77 4.49 -4.42
N HIS A 35 -25.94 3.55 -5.36
CA HIS A 35 -24.97 3.26 -6.42
C HIS A 35 -24.59 4.49 -7.24
N SER A 36 -25.45 5.51 -7.33
CA SER A 36 -25.14 6.76 -8.04
C SER A 36 -24.08 7.59 -7.31
N ILE A 37 -24.04 7.56 -5.97
CA ILE A 37 -23.00 8.25 -5.18
C ILE A 37 -21.64 7.61 -5.42
N ILE A 38 -21.63 6.29 -5.57
CA ILE A 38 -20.44 5.50 -5.81
C ILE A 38 -19.94 5.74 -7.25
N GLU A 39 -20.81 5.72 -8.25
CA GLU A 39 -20.44 5.99 -9.66
C GLU A 39 -20.03 7.45 -9.90
N ASP A 40 -20.73 8.44 -9.33
CA ASP A 40 -20.35 9.87 -9.45
C ASP A 40 -19.06 10.18 -8.70
N PHE A 41 -18.81 9.51 -7.56
CA PHE A 41 -17.54 9.60 -6.85
C PHE A 41 -16.41 8.95 -7.66
N PHE A 42 -16.64 7.76 -8.22
CA PHE A 42 -15.65 7.08 -9.04
C PHE A 42 -15.33 7.83 -10.33
N SER A 43 -16.32 8.41 -11.03
CA SER A 43 -16.07 9.14 -12.28
C SER A 43 -15.24 10.41 -12.03
N GLY A 44 -15.60 11.24 -11.03
CA GLY A 44 -14.84 12.45 -10.70
C GLY A 44 -13.49 12.21 -10.00
N PHE A 45 -13.34 11.08 -9.30
CA PHE A 45 -12.08 10.67 -8.67
C PHE A 45 -11.11 10.04 -9.68
N MET A 46 -11.60 9.23 -10.61
CA MET A 46 -10.78 8.61 -11.66
C MET A 46 -10.25 9.66 -12.65
N ASP A 47 -11.01 10.72 -12.91
CA ASP A 47 -10.55 11.85 -13.73
C ASP A 47 -9.42 12.66 -13.07
N ASN A 48 -9.18 12.52 -11.75
CA ASN A 48 -8.09 13.15 -11.00
C ASN A 48 -6.94 12.19 -10.63
N LEU A 49 -6.98 10.91 -11.01
CA LEU A 49 -5.95 9.90 -10.71
C LEU A 49 -4.65 10.03 -11.53
N VAL A 50 -4.51 11.10 -12.31
CA VAL A 50 -3.37 11.33 -13.22
C VAL A 50 -2.11 11.73 -12.46
N GLU A 51 -2.17 12.07 -11.17
CA GLU A 51 -1.14 12.92 -10.55
C GLU A 51 -0.46 12.39 -9.27
N TYR A 52 -0.56 11.11 -8.93
CA TYR A 52 0.28 10.53 -7.87
C TYR A 52 1.41 9.70 -8.47
N ASP A 53 2.62 10.19 -8.29
CA ASP A 53 3.84 9.45 -8.62
C ASP A 53 4.17 8.42 -7.51
N MET A 54 5.24 7.67 -7.72
CA MET A 54 5.67 6.65 -6.75
C MET A 54 5.97 7.26 -5.37
N PHE A 55 6.57 8.44 -5.33
CA PHE A 55 7.01 9.08 -4.10
C PHE A 55 5.82 9.51 -3.25
N ASP A 56 4.80 10.11 -3.87
CA ASP A 56 3.57 10.46 -3.17
C ASP A 56 2.90 9.23 -2.54
N MET A 57 2.87 8.11 -3.29
CA MET A 57 2.28 6.87 -2.80
C MET A 57 3.11 6.24 -1.69
N LEU A 58 4.44 6.30 -1.75
CA LEU A 58 5.34 5.83 -0.68
C LEU A 58 5.11 6.65 0.60
N ASP A 59 4.98 7.96 0.48
CA ASP A 59 4.69 8.84 1.61
C ASP A 59 3.32 8.52 2.23
N MET A 60 2.31 8.20 1.42
CA MET A 60 1.02 7.68 1.93
C MET A 60 1.19 6.37 2.69
N GLY A 61 1.95 5.41 2.15
CA GLY A 61 2.24 4.14 2.83
C GLY A 61 2.87 4.34 4.20
N LYS A 62 3.89 5.22 4.27
CA LYS A 62 4.58 5.59 5.52
C LYS A 62 3.65 6.30 6.50
N GLN A 63 2.78 7.19 6.01
CA GLN A 63 1.79 7.86 6.85
C GLN A 63 0.83 6.84 7.48
N PHE A 64 0.39 5.83 6.72
CA PHE A 64 -0.44 4.76 7.28
C PHE A 64 0.29 3.93 8.33
N GLU A 65 1.60 3.70 8.19
CA GLU A 65 2.39 3.07 9.25
C GLU A 65 2.42 3.90 10.53
N ILE A 66 2.61 5.23 10.42
CA ILE A 66 2.60 6.16 11.57
C ILE A 66 1.24 6.15 12.28
N GLU A 67 0.16 6.03 11.51
CA GLU A 67 -1.22 5.95 12.00
C GLU A 67 -1.61 4.53 12.47
N GLU A 68 -0.66 3.59 12.50
CA GLU A 68 -0.86 2.17 12.85
C GLU A 68 -1.91 1.47 11.98
N SER A 69 -2.22 2.03 10.81
CA SER A 69 -3.16 1.51 9.82
C SER A 69 -2.43 0.55 8.87
N TYR A 70 -1.88 -0.53 9.43
CA TYR A 70 -0.94 -1.41 8.75
C TYR A 70 -1.52 -2.11 7.51
N GLU A 71 -2.80 -2.46 7.51
CA GLU A 71 -3.47 -3.06 6.34
C GLU A 71 -3.56 -2.08 5.16
N ALA A 72 -3.76 -0.78 5.45
CA ALA A 72 -3.77 0.26 4.43
C ALA A 72 -2.36 0.51 3.88
N ALA A 73 -1.35 0.56 4.75
CA ALA A 73 0.06 0.64 4.34
C ALA A 73 0.46 -0.55 3.44
N GLU A 74 0.12 -1.78 3.87
CA GLU A 74 0.39 -3.01 3.11
C GLU A 74 -0.23 -2.95 1.72
N GLN A 75 -1.48 -2.47 1.63
CA GLN A 75 -2.17 -2.36 0.36
C GLN A 75 -1.51 -1.31 -0.54
N VAL A 76 -1.23 -0.10 -0.03
CA VAL A 76 -0.56 0.96 -0.80
C VAL A 76 0.74 0.47 -1.40
N TYR A 77 1.61 -0.17 -0.61
CA TYR A 77 2.87 -0.70 -1.15
C TYR A 77 2.64 -1.75 -2.25
N LYS A 78 1.63 -2.61 -2.14
CA LYS A 78 1.28 -3.56 -3.21
C LYS A 78 0.83 -2.86 -4.50
N ASP A 79 0.08 -1.77 -4.41
CA ASP A 79 -0.33 -1.03 -5.61
C ASP A 79 0.83 -0.32 -6.28
N ILE A 80 1.78 0.19 -5.47
CA ILE A 80 3.01 0.75 -6.00
C ILE A 80 3.81 -0.36 -6.72
N ILE A 81 3.92 -1.55 -6.14
CA ILE A 81 4.57 -2.71 -6.79
C ILE A 81 3.88 -3.06 -8.12
N ASP A 82 2.56 -3.03 -8.18
CA ASP A 82 1.82 -3.33 -9.41
C ASP A 82 2.00 -2.22 -10.49
N LYS A 83 2.11 -0.96 -10.08
CA LYS A 83 2.24 0.20 -10.97
C LYS A 83 3.69 0.45 -11.42
N PHE A 84 4.64 0.16 -10.53
CA PHE A 84 6.08 0.38 -10.68
C PHE A 84 6.82 -0.93 -10.37
N PRO A 85 6.67 -1.96 -11.22
CA PRO A 85 7.17 -3.30 -10.94
C PRO A 85 8.69 -3.42 -11.01
N GLU A 86 9.40 -2.41 -11.52
CA GLU A 86 10.87 -2.41 -11.58
C GLU A 86 11.49 -1.82 -10.31
N ASP A 87 10.77 -0.96 -9.58
CA ASP A 87 11.29 -0.27 -8.41
C ASP A 87 11.41 -1.19 -7.18
N PHE A 88 12.54 -1.07 -6.47
CA PHE A 88 12.82 -1.89 -5.29
C PHE A 88 12.22 -1.32 -4.00
N GLU A 89 12.08 0.01 -3.90
CA GLU A 89 11.67 0.70 -2.66
C GLU A 89 10.35 0.18 -2.08
N PRO A 90 9.29 -0.05 -2.88
CA PRO A 90 8.02 -0.56 -2.36
C PRO A 90 8.14 -1.97 -1.77
N ASN A 91 8.96 -2.84 -2.37
CA ASN A 91 9.23 -4.17 -1.81
C ASN A 91 10.06 -4.07 -0.52
N PHE A 92 11.00 -3.12 -0.44
CA PHE A 92 11.78 -2.88 0.77
C PHE A 92 10.90 -2.37 1.93
N ASP A 93 10.05 -1.39 1.69
CA ASP A 93 9.15 -0.85 2.71
C ASP A 93 8.09 -1.87 3.14
N LEU A 94 7.51 -2.63 2.20
CA LEU A 94 6.63 -3.74 2.53
C LEU A 94 7.33 -4.83 3.37
N ALA A 95 8.61 -5.11 3.09
CA ALA A 95 9.39 -6.06 3.87
C ALA A 95 9.63 -5.57 5.31
N ARG A 96 9.89 -4.27 5.49
CA ARG A 96 10.04 -3.64 6.81
C ARG A 96 8.73 -3.64 7.59
N LEU A 97 7.62 -3.31 6.95
CA LEU A 97 6.29 -3.41 7.54
C LEU A 97 6.02 -4.85 8.04
N TYR A 98 6.26 -5.86 7.21
CA TYR A 98 6.10 -7.25 7.62
C TYR A 98 7.04 -7.67 8.76
N LEU A 99 8.27 -7.15 8.81
CA LEU A 99 9.18 -7.41 9.92
C LEU A 99 8.64 -6.83 11.23
N ASN A 100 8.14 -5.60 11.19
CA ASN A 100 7.54 -4.92 12.35
C ASN A 100 6.30 -5.65 12.86
N LEU A 101 5.51 -6.24 11.96
CA LEU A 101 4.35 -7.07 12.28
C LEU A 101 4.71 -8.51 12.71
N GLY A 102 6.00 -8.86 12.77
CA GLY A 102 6.46 -10.22 13.10
C GLY A 102 6.25 -11.27 12.01
N LYS A 103 5.79 -10.88 10.82
CA LYS A 103 5.61 -11.72 9.62
C LYS A 103 6.97 -12.00 8.95
N LYS A 104 7.89 -12.65 9.67
CA LYS A 104 9.30 -12.85 9.24
C LYS A 104 9.46 -13.52 7.87
N LYS A 105 8.61 -14.50 7.54
CA LYS A 105 8.68 -15.21 6.25
C LYS A 105 8.29 -14.30 5.08
N ASP A 106 7.24 -13.52 5.25
CA ASP A 106 6.75 -12.59 4.22
C ASP A 106 7.76 -11.46 4.05
N SER A 107 8.28 -10.93 5.15
CA SER A 107 9.38 -9.95 5.18
C SER A 107 10.60 -10.45 4.41
N GLN A 108 11.08 -11.66 4.69
CA GLN A 108 12.23 -12.24 4.01
C GLN A 108 11.99 -12.39 2.50
N THR A 109 10.76 -12.72 2.10
CA THR A 109 10.39 -12.84 0.68
C THR A 109 10.48 -11.49 -0.02
N GLN A 110 9.91 -10.45 0.59
CA GLN A 110 9.92 -9.10 0.01
C GLN A 110 11.33 -8.48 -0.03
N PHE A 111 12.17 -8.70 0.99
CA PHE A 111 13.57 -8.25 0.94
C PHE A 111 14.38 -8.91 -0.16
N LYS A 112 14.12 -10.18 -0.49
CA LYS A 112 14.79 -10.84 -1.63
C LYS A 112 14.43 -10.19 -2.95
N ILE A 113 13.14 -9.90 -3.14
CA ILE A 113 12.65 -9.22 -4.34
C ILE A 113 13.27 -7.81 -4.44
N ALA A 114 13.27 -7.04 -3.35
CA ALA A 114 13.91 -5.73 -3.31
C ALA A 114 15.41 -5.81 -3.68
N LEU A 115 16.13 -6.83 -3.19
CA LEU A 115 17.55 -7.03 -3.50
C LEU A 115 17.80 -7.41 -4.97
N GLU A 116 16.91 -8.22 -5.56
CA GLU A 116 16.97 -8.59 -6.98
C GLU A 116 16.76 -7.34 -7.85
N LYS A 117 15.69 -6.59 -7.60
CA LYS A 117 15.38 -5.35 -8.33
C LYS A 117 16.45 -4.27 -8.21
N ALA A 118 16.96 -4.02 -7.00
CA ALA A 118 18.04 -3.04 -6.81
C ALA A 118 19.28 -3.38 -7.65
N LYS A 119 19.59 -4.68 -7.83
CA LYS A 119 20.69 -5.11 -8.71
C LYS A 119 20.35 -4.95 -10.19
N GLU A 120 19.12 -5.24 -10.58
CA GLU A 120 18.65 -5.06 -11.96
C GLU A 120 18.66 -3.59 -12.39
N MET A 121 18.34 -2.69 -11.45
CA MET A 121 18.43 -1.24 -11.60
C MET A 121 19.86 -0.69 -11.55
N GLU A 122 20.86 -1.53 -11.28
CA GLU A 122 22.26 -1.14 -11.08
C GLU A 122 22.44 -0.10 -9.95
N GLU A 123 21.65 -0.20 -8.87
CA GLU A 123 21.78 0.66 -7.69
C GLU A 123 23.15 0.50 -7.01
N ASP A 124 23.54 1.55 -6.28
CA ASP A 124 24.81 1.60 -5.58
C ASP A 124 25.00 0.41 -4.61
N GLU A 125 26.26 -0.04 -4.46
CA GLU A 125 26.60 -1.14 -3.55
C GLU A 125 26.12 -0.90 -2.11
N ASP A 126 26.10 0.37 -1.67
CA ASP A 126 25.62 0.79 -0.35
C ASP A 126 24.12 0.47 -0.16
N ILE A 127 23.28 0.66 -1.19
CA ILE A 127 21.84 0.34 -1.15
C ILE A 127 21.66 -1.17 -1.09
N ILE A 128 22.41 -1.92 -1.90
CA ILE A 128 22.38 -3.39 -1.93
C ILE A 128 22.82 -3.96 -0.57
N GLU A 129 23.84 -3.37 0.05
CA GLU A 129 24.30 -3.76 1.39
C GLU A 129 23.24 -3.44 2.46
N MET A 130 22.64 -2.24 2.42
CA MET A 130 21.56 -1.85 3.32
C MET A 130 20.40 -2.86 3.30
N ILE A 131 19.90 -3.22 2.12
CA ILE A 131 18.81 -4.21 1.97
C ILE A 131 19.24 -5.56 2.53
N SER A 132 20.48 -5.97 2.26
CA SER A 132 21.04 -7.24 2.76
C SER A 132 21.17 -7.27 4.28
N LEU A 133 21.49 -6.14 4.92
CA LEU A 133 21.58 -6.01 6.37
C LEU A 133 20.21 -6.07 7.03
N GLU A 134 19.22 -5.36 6.49
CA GLU A 134 17.83 -5.42 6.96
C GLU A 134 17.26 -6.85 6.82
N MET A 135 17.50 -7.51 5.68
CA MET A 135 17.08 -8.89 5.47
C MET A 135 17.66 -9.87 6.50
N LYS A 136 18.86 -9.63 7.04
CA LYS A 136 19.43 -10.50 8.08
C LYS A 136 18.61 -10.48 9.38
N LYS A 137 17.83 -9.43 9.64
CA LYS A 137 16.96 -9.31 10.82
C LYS A 137 15.74 -10.24 10.76
N THR A 138 15.42 -10.80 9.59
CA THR A 138 14.31 -11.75 9.44
C THR A 138 14.64 -13.17 9.94
N LYS A 139 15.89 -13.40 10.36
CA LYS A 139 16.38 -14.70 10.85
C LYS A 139 15.93 -15.02 12.28
#